data_AF-A0A177IN72-F1
#
_entry.id   AF-A0A177IN72-F1
#
_cell.length_a   1.000
_cell.length_b   1.000
_cell.length_c   1.000
_cell.angle_alpha   90.00
_cell.angle_beta   90.00
_cell.angle_gamma   90.00
#
_symmetry.space_group_name_H-M   'P 1'
#
loop_
_entity.id
_entity.type
_entity.pdbx_description
1 polymer ?
#
loop_
_entity_poly.entity_id
_entity_poly.type
_entity_poly.pdbx_seq_one_letter_code
_entity_poly.pdbx_strand_id
1 'polypeptide(L)'
;MQIHPVGTRALLIDLDGLNQVMDYHAALSARPLKNQVDCIAAATTVLLTFETPDSARHAANFLEDFTPGPAKMSEARTVEIDVLYDGEDIDEVANLLGMSREGVIDWHTSTEWTAAFGGFAPGFSYCAPANPADARSIPRRSSPRTAVPAGAVAIAGDFSAVYPRQSPGGWQLLGTTNTPMWDSQAEPPALVQPGDRVRYRAVSSLPEIYDAGSIAKRSPARLPRMEMVDAGLLTLYQDLGRPGFGDLGVTSSGAADRASAATANIAVGNPRQSTVLENIGGMELRALSDTVVCVTGAAARVRLGDMPVQLARPILVTAGQTVIIEPAEYGMRNYVAIRGGLIADSELGSSATDVLSGLGPAPVSAGDILGVLPRSTGMTDGQLANPLRVSQSNDGRTVATLRCVLGPRDNWFGDNVQQFLDTEWTVSSHSNRVGLRLDSDTTVERVLDGELPSEGMVAGSVQIPPNGKPVLFLRDHAVTGGYPVIATVLDEDIDIAAQLPPGALVRFEVKGNTHDH
;
A
#
# COMPACT_ATOMS: atom_id res chain seq x y z
N MET A 1 7.97 20.48 -16.98
CA MET A 1 7.76 20.16 -15.54
C MET A 1 6.47 20.80 -15.04
N GLN A 2 5.59 20.02 -14.45
CA GLN A 2 4.39 20.49 -13.73
C GLN A 2 4.36 19.83 -12.35
N ILE A 3 3.88 20.54 -11.33
CA ILE A 3 3.79 20.01 -9.96
C ILE A 3 2.31 20.01 -9.56
N HIS A 4 1.81 18.81 -9.23
CA HIS A 4 0.43 18.59 -8.84
C HIS A 4 0.34 18.28 -7.34
N PRO A 5 -0.57 18.92 -6.60
CA PRO A 5 -0.89 18.46 -5.26
C PRO A 5 -1.55 17.08 -5.33
N VAL A 6 -1.13 16.18 -4.45
CA VAL A 6 -1.77 14.88 -4.23
C VAL A 6 -2.28 14.87 -2.79
N GLY A 7 -3.52 15.31 -2.62
CA GLY A 7 -4.09 15.59 -1.31
C GLY A 7 -3.38 16.77 -0.64
N THR A 8 -3.22 16.72 0.67
CA THR A 8 -2.59 17.80 1.45
C THR A 8 -1.13 17.52 1.81
N ARG A 9 -0.63 16.31 1.55
CA ARG A 9 0.64 15.79 2.11
C ARG A 9 1.55 15.14 1.08
N ALA A 10 1.23 15.24 -0.20
CA ALA A 10 2.06 14.71 -1.27
C ALA A 10 2.03 15.61 -2.50
N LEU A 11 3.08 15.49 -3.32
CA LEU A 11 3.27 16.23 -4.56
C LEU A 11 3.70 15.27 -5.66
N LEU A 12 3.06 15.35 -6.83
CA LEU A 12 3.46 14.61 -8.03
C LEU A 12 4.11 15.57 -9.02
N ILE A 13 5.34 15.26 -9.43
CA ILE A 13 6.10 16.06 -10.38
C ILE A 13 6.05 15.35 -11.74
N ASP A 14 5.47 16.01 -12.74
CA ASP A 14 5.50 15.56 -14.14
C ASP A 14 6.78 16.01 -14.81
N LEU A 15 7.47 15.07 -15.45
CA LEU A 15 8.77 15.24 -16.09
C LEU A 15 8.71 14.76 -17.55
N ASP A 16 9.60 15.28 -18.38
CA ASP A 16 9.51 15.12 -19.84
C ASP A 16 9.95 13.71 -20.31
N GLY A 17 10.60 12.93 -19.42
CA GLY A 17 11.01 11.57 -19.71
C GLY A 17 11.80 10.89 -18.59
N LEU A 18 12.12 9.61 -18.81
CA LEU A 18 12.70 8.73 -17.80
C LEU A 18 14.05 9.21 -17.24
N ASN A 19 14.91 9.80 -18.07
CA ASN A 19 16.20 10.33 -17.60
C ASN A 19 16.02 11.45 -16.58
N GLN A 20 15.08 12.36 -16.83
CA GLN A 20 14.77 13.44 -15.89
C GLN A 20 14.16 12.89 -14.60
N VAL A 21 13.30 11.86 -14.69
CA VAL A 21 12.77 11.15 -13.52
C VAL A 21 13.91 10.58 -12.67
N MET A 22 14.86 9.89 -13.29
CA MET A 22 16.03 9.33 -12.58
C MET A 22 16.89 10.42 -11.94
N ASP A 23 17.09 11.56 -12.60
CA ASP A 23 17.86 12.69 -12.06
C ASP A 23 17.17 13.33 -10.84
N TYR A 24 15.86 13.56 -10.91
CA TYR A 24 15.06 14.09 -9.80
C TYR A 24 15.02 13.10 -8.63
N HIS A 25 14.73 11.84 -8.91
CA HIS A 25 14.72 10.78 -7.91
C HIS A 25 16.07 10.66 -7.20
N ALA A 26 17.18 10.57 -7.95
CA ALA A 26 18.51 10.46 -7.36
C ALA A 26 18.86 11.66 -6.47
N ALA A 27 18.53 12.89 -6.90
CA ALA A 27 18.81 14.09 -6.13
C ALA A 27 17.97 14.20 -4.85
N LEU A 28 16.67 13.90 -4.94
CA LEU A 28 15.72 14.01 -3.82
C LEU A 28 15.82 12.82 -2.84
N SER A 29 16.31 11.67 -3.28
CA SER A 29 16.63 10.54 -2.40
C SER A 29 17.98 10.73 -1.72
N ALA A 30 18.99 11.29 -2.39
CA ALA A 30 20.30 11.58 -1.78
C ALA A 30 20.25 12.76 -0.78
N ARG A 31 19.36 13.73 -1.00
CA ARG A 31 19.13 14.87 -0.12
C ARG A 31 17.63 15.12 0.08
N PRO A 32 16.97 14.31 0.92
CA PRO A 32 15.55 14.45 1.20
C PRO A 32 15.20 15.84 1.71
N LEU A 33 14.05 16.35 1.29
CA LEU A 33 13.48 17.59 1.81
C LEU A 33 13.02 17.40 3.26
N LYS A 34 12.78 18.51 3.96
CA LYS A 34 12.36 18.49 5.37
C LYS A 34 11.08 17.64 5.53
N ASN A 35 11.17 16.60 6.37
CA ASN A 35 10.09 15.66 6.66
C ASN A 35 9.51 14.97 5.40
N GLN A 36 10.33 14.80 4.36
CA GLN A 36 10.04 13.91 3.24
C GLN A 36 10.03 12.46 3.75
N VAL A 37 9.00 11.72 3.39
CA VAL A 37 8.77 10.34 3.84
C VAL A 37 9.13 9.36 2.73
N ASP A 38 8.54 9.53 1.54
CA ASP A 38 8.84 8.74 0.34
C ASP A 38 9.26 9.64 -0.83
N CYS A 39 10.09 9.09 -1.71
CA CYS A 39 10.37 9.60 -3.06
C CYS A 39 10.21 8.42 -4.01
N ILE A 40 9.17 8.45 -4.84
CA ILE A 40 8.78 7.31 -5.69
C ILE A 40 8.89 7.73 -7.14
N ALA A 41 9.82 7.11 -7.87
CA ALA A 41 9.90 7.28 -9.31
C ALA A 41 8.86 6.39 -10.00
N ALA A 42 8.23 6.88 -11.08
CA ALA A 42 7.31 6.08 -11.87
C ALA A 42 7.18 6.65 -13.29
N ALA A 43 7.75 5.95 -14.27
CA ALA A 43 7.75 6.29 -15.70
C ALA A 43 8.18 7.74 -16.02
N THR A 44 7.25 8.69 -16.01
CA THR A 44 7.46 10.12 -16.29
C THR A 44 7.19 11.01 -15.06
N THR A 45 7.06 10.43 -13.88
CA THR A 45 6.67 11.14 -12.66
C THR A 45 7.59 10.83 -11.47
N VAL A 46 7.68 11.76 -10.53
CA VAL A 46 8.22 11.54 -9.18
C VAL A 46 7.17 11.98 -8.16
N LEU A 47 6.73 11.07 -7.30
CA LEU A 47 5.85 11.36 -6.16
C LEU A 47 6.70 11.58 -4.91
N LEU A 48 6.45 12.68 -4.20
CA LEU A 48 6.99 12.94 -2.86
C LEU A 48 5.87 12.91 -1.84
N THR A 49 6.09 12.24 -0.71
CA THR A 49 5.15 12.26 0.43
C THR A 49 5.79 12.92 1.66
N PHE A 50 4.98 13.52 2.53
CA PHE A 50 5.45 14.31 3.66
C PHE A 50 4.71 13.99 4.97
N GLU A 51 5.40 14.16 6.10
CA GLU A 51 4.82 13.97 7.43
C GLU A 51 3.78 15.03 7.81
N THR A 52 3.77 16.19 7.14
CA THR A 52 2.80 17.25 7.44
C THR A 52 2.41 18.02 6.17
N PRO A 53 1.20 18.61 6.14
CA PRO A 53 0.81 19.50 5.06
C PRO A 53 1.71 20.72 4.90
N ASP A 54 2.32 21.19 5.99
CA ASP A 54 3.24 22.33 5.95
C ASP A 54 4.56 22.00 5.25
N SER A 55 5.08 20.80 5.48
CA SER A 55 6.27 20.32 4.77
C SER A 55 6.01 20.16 3.27
N ALA A 56 4.84 19.65 2.88
CA ALA A 56 4.44 19.56 1.48
C ALA A 56 4.34 20.94 0.80
N ARG A 57 3.73 21.94 1.46
CA ARG A 57 3.68 23.31 0.91
C ARG A 57 5.07 23.93 0.74
N HIS A 58 5.94 23.80 1.73
CA HIS A 58 7.31 24.30 1.65
C HIS A 58 8.10 23.59 0.53
N ALA A 59 7.89 22.28 0.35
CA ALA A 59 8.50 21.53 -0.74
C ALA A 59 8.01 22.00 -2.11
N ALA A 60 6.70 22.26 -2.27
CA ALA A 60 6.15 22.77 -3.53
C ALA A 60 6.85 24.07 -3.96
N ASN A 61 6.97 25.04 -3.05
CA ASN A 61 7.66 26.31 -3.32
C ASN A 61 9.15 26.11 -3.66
N PHE A 62 9.84 25.18 -2.99
CA PHE A 62 11.23 24.87 -3.30
C PHE A 62 11.40 24.25 -4.69
N LEU A 63 10.47 23.38 -5.07
CA LEU A 63 10.55 22.61 -6.31
C LEU A 63 10.29 23.45 -7.57
N GLU A 64 9.65 24.62 -7.45
CA GLU A 64 9.42 25.53 -8.58
C GLU A 64 10.74 25.95 -9.27
N ASP A 65 11.79 26.19 -8.49
CA ASP A 65 13.11 26.60 -8.99
C ASP A 65 14.15 25.46 -8.94
N PHE A 66 13.75 24.26 -8.53
CA PHE A 66 14.66 23.13 -8.39
C PHE A 66 14.89 22.43 -9.74
N THR A 67 16.15 22.31 -10.13
CA THR A 67 16.58 21.45 -11.23
C THR A 67 17.86 20.72 -10.83
N PRO A 68 17.84 19.39 -10.72
CA PRO A 68 19.03 18.62 -10.40
C PRO A 68 19.99 18.60 -11.59
N GLY A 69 21.29 18.42 -11.30
CA GLY A 69 22.24 18.01 -12.34
C GLY A 69 22.03 16.54 -12.70
N PRO A 70 22.64 16.05 -13.80
CA PRO A 70 22.56 14.65 -14.18
C PRO A 70 23.03 13.74 -13.04
N ALA A 71 22.28 12.68 -12.76
CA ALA A 71 22.65 11.68 -11.79
C ALA A 71 24.04 11.14 -12.14
N LYS A 72 25.01 11.34 -11.25
CA LYS A 72 26.36 10.78 -11.44
C LYS A 72 26.25 9.26 -11.29
N MET A 73 26.33 8.52 -12.40
CA MET A 73 26.39 7.05 -12.42
C MET A 73 27.65 6.46 -11.75
N SER A 74 28.53 7.26 -11.14
CA SER A 74 29.93 6.90 -10.92
C SER A 74 30.18 5.85 -9.83
N GLU A 75 29.15 5.33 -9.16
CA GLU A 75 29.27 4.21 -8.21
C GLU A 75 28.03 3.27 -8.24
N ALA A 76 27.28 3.21 -9.36
CA ALA A 76 26.09 2.35 -9.44
C ALA A 76 26.46 0.87 -9.27
N ARG A 77 25.88 0.21 -8.26
CA ARG A 77 26.07 -1.23 -7.99
C ARG A 77 25.56 -2.02 -9.21
N THR A 78 26.35 -3.00 -9.64
CA THR A 78 25.94 -3.94 -10.70
C THR A 78 25.41 -5.20 -10.06
N VAL A 79 24.18 -5.58 -10.42
CA VAL A 79 23.49 -6.80 -10.00
C VAL A 79 23.43 -7.77 -11.18
N GLU A 80 24.02 -8.95 -11.02
CA GLU A 80 23.94 -10.02 -12.02
C GLU A 80 22.80 -10.98 -11.67
N ILE A 81 21.97 -11.31 -12.66
CA ILE A 81 20.83 -12.21 -12.52
C ILE A 81 20.99 -13.37 -13.50
N ASP A 82 21.10 -14.58 -12.96
CA ASP A 82 21.13 -15.80 -13.77
C ASP A 82 19.73 -16.13 -14.30
N VAL A 83 19.63 -16.32 -15.61
CA VAL A 83 18.38 -16.59 -16.30
C VAL A 83 18.50 -17.87 -17.11
N LEU A 84 17.61 -18.81 -16.84
CA LEU A 84 17.31 -19.89 -17.75
C LEU A 84 16.29 -19.35 -18.75
N TYR A 85 16.66 -19.23 -20.03
CA TYR A 85 15.76 -18.70 -21.08
C TYR A 85 14.78 -19.76 -21.58
N ASP A 86 13.87 -20.15 -20.71
CA ASP A 86 12.82 -21.16 -20.89
C ASP A 86 11.40 -20.57 -20.94
N GLY A 87 11.29 -19.24 -21.03
CA GLY A 87 10.01 -18.54 -20.93
C GLY A 87 9.05 -18.90 -22.07
N GLU A 88 7.76 -18.92 -21.74
CA GLU A 88 6.68 -19.31 -22.65
C GLU A 88 6.60 -18.42 -23.91
N ASP A 89 6.97 -17.13 -23.78
CA ASP A 89 6.76 -16.13 -24.83
C ASP A 89 8.03 -15.81 -25.64
N ILE A 90 9.18 -16.42 -25.35
CA ILE A 90 10.45 -16.01 -26.00
C ILE A 90 10.42 -16.19 -27.53
N ASP A 91 9.74 -17.22 -28.03
CA ASP A 91 9.61 -17.44 -29.48
C ASP A 91 8.59 -16.46 -30.09
N GLU A 92 7.56 -16.05 -29.36
CA GLU A 92 6.63 -14.98 -29.76
C GLU A 92 7.37 -13.64 -29.86
N VAL A 93 8.19 -13.31 -28.86
CA VAL A 93 9.04 -12.11 -28.85
C VAL A 93 10.05 -12.13 -29.99
N ALA A 94 10.67 -13.27 -30.27
CA ALA A 94 11.59 -13.42 -31.41
C ALA A 94 10.89 -13.09 -32.74
N ASN A 95 9.66 -13.59 -32.94
CA ASN A 95 8.86 -13.27 -34.12
C ASN A 95 8.49 -11.78 -34.19
N LEU A 96 8.10 -11.16 -33.07
CA LEU A 96 7.76 -9.74 -32.99
C LEU A 96 8.96 -8.84 -33.37
N LEU A 97 10.17 -9.23 -32.97
CA LEU A 97 11.39 -8.49 -33.24
C LEU A 97 12.07 -8.85 -34.58
N GLY A 98 11.58 -9.88 -35.28
CA GLY A 98 12.23 -10.42 -36.47
C GLY A 98 13.61 -11.03 -36.20
N MET A 99 13.80 -11.61 -35.02
CA MET A 99 15.04 -12.23 -34.55
C MET A 99 14.88 -13.76 -34.43
N SER A 100 15.99 -14.49 -34.31
CA SER A 100 15.93 -15.86 -33.77
C SER A 100 15.80 -15.82 -32.25
N ARG A 101 15.44 -16.95 -31.64
CA ARG A 101 15.46 -17.13 -30.18
C ARG A 101 16.82 -16.74 -29.60
N GLU A 102 17.91 -17.22 -30.20
CA GLU A 102 19.28 -16.89 -29.79
C GLU A 102 19.57 -15.39 -29.95
N GLY A 103 19.02 -14.75 -30.98
CA GLY A 103 19.14 -13.29 -31.16
C GLY A 103 18.45 -12.49 -30.06
N VAL A 104 17.28 -12.94 -29.57
CA VAL A 104 16.62 -12.32 -28.40
C VAL A 104 17.45 -12.51 -27.13
N ILE A 105 18.01 -13.70 -26.92
CA ILE A 105 18.87 -14.00 -25.77
C ILE A 105 20.14 -13.13 -25.81
N ASP A 106 20.82 -13.07 -26.96
CA ASP A 106 22.02 -12.26 -27.15
C ASP A 106 21.74 -10.78 -26.93
N TRP A 107 20.64 -10.25 -27.49
CA TRP A 107 20.21 -8.88 -27.23
C TRP A 107 19.95 -8.64 -25.73
N HIS A 108 19.09 -9.44 -25.09
CA HIS A 108 18.71 -9.21 -23.69
C HIS A 108 19.90 -9.31 -22.72
N THR A 109 20.86 -10.21 -22.98
CA THR A 109 22.08 -10.39 -22.16
C THR A 109 23.20 -9.39 -22.46
N SER A 110 23.29 -8.87 -23.69
CA SER A 110 24.29 -7.85 -24.07
C SER A 110 23.85 -6.41 -23.76
N THR A 111 22.54 -6.16 -23.64
CA THR A 111 22.02 -4.88 -23.18
C THR A 111 22.43 -4.60 -21.73
N GLU A 112 23.02 -3.43 -21.50
CA GLU A 112 23.20 -2.92 -20.14
C GLU A 112 21.88 -2.30 -19.67
N TRP A 113 21.30 -2.85 -18.61
CA TRP A 113 20.05 -2.37 -18.05
C TRP A 113 20.31 -1.49 -16.82
N THR A 114 19.48 -0.46 -16.64
CA THR A 114 19.43 0.37 -15.44
C THR A 114 18.06 0.18 -14.80
N ALA A 115 18.02 -0.16 -13.52
CA ALA A 115 16.78 -0.17 -12.74
C ALA A 115 16.26 1.26 -12.63
N ALA A 116 15.25 1.60 -13.41
CA ALA A 116 14.80 2.97 -13.55
C ALA A 116 13.89 3.39 -12.40
N PHE A 117 12.99 2.50 -11.98
CA PHE A 117 12.09 2.70 -10.84
C PHE A 117 11.49 1.37 -10.34
N GLY A 118 10.93 1.35 -9.13
CA GLY A 118 10.20 0.21 -8.57
C GLY A 118 8.69 0.42 -8.55
N GLY A 119 7.97 -0.17 -7.60
CA GLY A 119 6.60 0.29 -7.28
C GLY A 119 5.42 -0.59 -7.70
N PHE A 120 5.63 -1.69 -8.45
CA PHE A 120 4.53 -2.61 -8.79
C PHE A 120 4.20 -3.58 -7.64
N ALA A 121 5.23 -4.14 -7.04
CA ALA A 121 5.19 -5.04 -5.89
C ALA A 121 6.54 -4.97 -5.18
N PRO A 122 6.65 -5.41 -3.91
CA PRO A 122 7.92 -5.44 -3.20
C PRO A 122 9.01 -6.18 -4.00
N GLY A 123 10.07 -5.47 -4.35
CA GLY A 123 11.21 -6.01 -5.12
C GLY A 123 11.00 -6.11 -6.63
N PHE A 124 9.91 -5.57 -7.18
CA PHE A 124 9.73 -5.46 -8.64
C PHE A 124 10.38 -4.16 -9.13
N SER A 125 11.37 -4.27 -10.01
CA SER A 125 12.08 -3.13 -10.60
C SER A 125 11.95 -3.11 -12.12
N TYR A 126 11.53 -1.96 -12.66
CA TYR A 126 11.46 -1.71 -14.09
C TYR A 126 12.86 -1.35 -14.59
N CYS A 127 13.48 -2.24 -15.35
CA CYS A 127 14.83 -2.04 -15.87
C CYS A 127 14.74 -1.54 -17.32
N ALA A 128 15.28 -0.36 -17.60
CA ALA A 128 15.36 0.22 -18.94
C ALA A 128 16.79 0.10 -19.48
N PRO A 129 17.00 0.04 -20.81
CA PRO A 129 18.34 0.07 -21.39
C PRO A 129 19.08 1.35 -20.99
N ALA A 130 20.32 1.22 -20.53
CA ALA A 130 21.16 2.36 -20.19
C ALA A 130 21.44 3.26 -21.41
N ASN A 131 21.46 2.67 -22.60
CA ASN A 131 21.48 3.38 -23.88
C ASN A 131 20.11 3.25 -24.56
N PRO A 132 19.36 4.35 -24.75
CA PRO A 132 18.03 4.32 -25.39
C PRO A 132 18.00 3.71 -26.80
N ALA A 133 19.13 3.70 -27.53
CA ALA A 133 19.21 3.07 -28.85
C ALA A 133 19.04 1.54 -28.81
N ASP A 134 19.27 0.93 -27.65
CA ASP A 134 19.15 -0.51 -27.44
C ASP A 134 17.72 -0.91 -27.05
N ALA A 135 16.83 0.05 -26.79
CA ALA A 135 15.43 -0.19 -26.49
C ALA A 135 14.70 -0.86 -27.66
N ARG A 136 13.79 -1.77 -27.30
CA ARG A 136 12.89 -2.46 -28.22
C ARG A 136 11.50 -2.40 -27.59
N SER A 137 10.60 -1.66 -28.24
CA SER A 137 9.23 -1.51 -27.75
C SER A 137 8.45 -2.81 -28.01
N ILE A 138 8.24 -3.60 -26.97
CA ILE A 138 7.55 -4.89 -27.05
C ILE A 138 6.15 -4.77 -26.44
N PRO A 139 5.06 -5.03 -27.19
CA PRO A 139 3.73 -4.91 -26.63
C PRO A 139 3.50 -5.92 -25.49
N ARG A 140 2.70 -5.51 -24.50
CA ARG A 140 2.10 -6.45 -23.55
C ARG A 140 1.17 -7.41 -24.29
N ARG A 141 0.92 -8.57 -23.70
CA ARG A 141 -0.15 -9.48 -24.15
C ARG A 141 -1.49 -8.74 -24.15
N SER A 142 -2.32 -9.03 -25.15
CA SER A 142 -3.67 -8.47 -25.28
C SER A 142 -4.60 -8.90 -24.14
N SER A 143 -4.33 -10.06 -23.53
CA SER A 143 -4.99 -10.52 -22.31
C SER A 143 -3.92 -10.89 -21.26
N PRO A 144 -3.94 -10.28 -20.07
CA PRO A 144 -2.97 -10.59 -19.03
C PRO A 144 -3.20 -11.99 -18.45
N ARG A 145 -2.10 -12.66 -18.07
CA ARG A 145 -2.16 -13.89 -17.28
C ARG A 145 -2.75 -13.59 -15.91
N THR A 146 -3.60 -14.49 -15.43
CA THR A 146 -4.12 -14.43 -14.05
C THR A 146 -3.04 -14.74 -13.02
N ALA A 147 -2.00 -15.49 -13.41
CA ALA A 147 -0.84 -15.79 -12.59
C ALA A 147 0.43 -15.89 -13.45
N VAL A 148 1.41 -15.06 -13.13
CA VAL A 148 2.80 -15.14 -13.57
C VAL A 148 3.62 -15.70 -12.40
N PRO A 149 4.44 -16.75 -12.57
CA PRO A 149 5.24 -17.32 -11.49
C PRO A 149 6.26 -16.34 -10.89
N ALA A 150 6.60 -16.54 -9.62
CA ALA A 150 7.76 -15.89 -9.02
C ALA A 150 9.05 -16.31 -9.76
N GLY A 151 9.99 -15.39 -9.92
CA GLY A 151 11.23 -15.60 -10.67
C GLY A 151 11.06 -15.50 -12.19
N ALA A 152 9.86 -15.25 -12.72
CA ALA A 152 9.69 -15.05 -14.15
C ALA A 152 10.40 -13.76 -14.61
N VAL A 153 11.28 -13.89 -15.60
CA VAL A 153 11.96 -12.78 -16.27
C VAL A 153 11.15 -12.40 -17.49
N ALA A 154 10.75 -11.14 -17.57
CA ALA A 154 9.77 -10.70 -18.55
C ALA A 154 10.10 -9.33 -19.13
N ILE A 155 9.49 -9.03 -20.28
CA ILE A 155 9.68 -7.78 -21.00
C ILE A 155 8.35 -7.20 -21.49
N ALA A 156 8.21 -5.87 -21.41
CA ALA A 156 7.12 -5.12 -22.02
C ALA A 156 7.45 -3.62 -22.11
N GLY A 157 6.94 -2.96 -23.15
CA GLY A 157 7.38 -1.63 -23.53
C GLY A 157 8.89 -1.66 -23.76
N ASP A 158 9.59 -0.71 -23.16
CA ASP A 158 11.05 -0.62 -23.20
C ASP A 158 11.70 -1.24 -21.94
N PHE A 159 10.94 -2.00 -21.14
CA PHE A 159 11.38 -2.47 -19.83
C PHE A 159 11.52 -3.98 -19.75
N SER A 160 12.57 -4.43 -19.08
CA SER A 160 12.73 -5.79 -18.57
C SER A 160 12.57 -5.80 -17.04
N ALA A 161 12.06 -6.90 -16.48
CA ALA A 161 11.88 -7.04 -15.04
C ALA A 161 11.83 -8.52 -14.62
N VAL A 162 12.01 -8.75 -13.32
CA VAL A 162 11.77 -10.05 -12.69
C VAL A 162 10.55 -9.95 -11.78
N TYR A 163 9.61 -10.87 -11.90
CA TYR A 163 8.48 -10.97 -10.98
C TYR A 163 8.96 -11.54 -9.63
N PRO A 164 8.96 -10.76 -8.52
CA PRO A 164 9.51 -11.21 -7.24
C PRO A 164 8.61 -12.24 -6.54
N ARG A 165 7.33 -12.29 -6.92
CA ARG A 165 6.31 -13.18 -6.39
C ARG A 165 5.28 -13.50 -7.47
N GLN A 166 4.41 -14.47 -7.20
CA GLN A 166 3.29 -14.75 -8.09
C GLN A 166 2.30 -13.59 -8.12
N SER A 167 1.97 -13.09 -9.31
CA SER A 167 0.98 -12.04 -9.52
C SER A 167 0.35 -12.13 -10.91
N PRO A 168 -0.83 -11.54 -11.16
CA PRO A 168 -1.32 -11.33 -12.52
C PRO A 168 -0.33 -10.46 -13.32
N GLY A 169 -0.25 -10.65 -14.64
CA GLY A 169 0.68 -9.90 -15.48
C GLY A 169 0.52 -10.17 -16.96
N GLY A 170 0.68 -9.12 -17.78
CA GLY A 170 0.61 -9.18 -19.24
C GLY A 170 1.96 -9.05 -19.95
N TRP A 171 3.08 -9.15 -19.23
CA TRP A 171 4.39 -9.04 -19.85
C TRP A 171 4.77 -10.34 -20.56
N GLN A 172 5.60 -10.23 -21.59
CA GLN A 172 6.10 -11.38 -22.34
C GLN A 172 7.22 -12.06 -21.55
N LEU A 173 7.07 -13.34 -21.24
CA LEU A 173 8.00 -14.11 -20.41
C LEU A 173 9.15 -14.66 -21.25
N LEU A 174 10.38 -14.25 -20.92
CA LEU A 174 11.61 -14.67 -21.61
C LEU A 174 12.30 -15.87 -20.94
N GLY A 175 12.16 -16.00 -19.62
CA GLY A 175 12.85 -17.03 -18.86
C GLY A 175 12.50 -17.02 -17.39
N THR A 176 13.29 -17.77 -16.63
CA THR A 176 13.12 -17.97 -15.19
C THR A 176 14.45 -17.75 -14.47
N THR A 177 14.38 -17.22 -13.25
CA THR A 177 15.49 -17.11 -12.32
C THR A 177 15.11 -17.64 -10.94
N ASN A 178 16.09 -18.22 -10.23
CA ASN A 178 15.98 -18.59 -8.81
C ASN A 178 16.60 -17.54 -7.89
N THR A 179 17.11 -16.44 -8.44
CA THR A 179 17.68 -15.34 -7.66
C THR A 179 16.58 -14.66 -6.83
N PRO A 180 16.70 -14.62 -5.49
CA PRO A 180 15.71 -13.95 -4.65
C PRO A 180 15.73 -12.43 -4.90
N MET A 181 14.62 -11.90 -5.41
CA MET A 181 14.50 -10.46 -5.70
C MET A 181 14.10 -9.62 -4.48
N TRP A 182 13.54 -10.26 -3.46
CA TRP A 182 13.02 -9.63 -2.24
C TRP A 182 13.34 -10.47 -1.01
N ASP A 183 13.88 -9.82 0.02
CA ASP A 183 14.03 -10.34 1.37
C ASP A 183 13.83 -9.21 2.39
N SER A 184 12.71 -9.23 3.13
CA SER A 184 12.39 -8.20 4.14
C SER A 184 13.39 -8.10 5.30
N GLN A 185 14.28 -9.08 5.47
CA GLN A 185 15.31 -9.11 6.52
C GLN A 185 16.68 -8.66 6.02
N ALA A 186 16.87 -8.53 4.71
CA ALA A 186 18.11 -8.04 4.12
C ALA A 186 18.17 -6.51 4.17
N GLU A 187 19.40 -5.98 4.20
CA GLU A 187 19.66 -4.55 4.06
C GLU A 187 20.59 -4.32 2.85
N PRO A 188 20.04 -3.85 1.71
CA PRO A 188 18.65 -3.51 1.47
C PRO A 188 17.71 -4.71 1.20
N PRO A 189 16.38 -4.56 1.35
CA PRO A 189 15.44 -5.68 1.20
C PRO A 189 15.13 -6.06 -0.25
N ALA A 190 15.27 -5.12 -1.18
CA ALA A 190 15.18 -5.40 -2.61
C ALA A 190 16.58 -5.70 -3.16
N LEU A 191 16.73 -6.79 -3.91
CA LEU A 191 18.01 -7.12 -4.55
C LEU A 191 18.42 -6.04 -5.55
N VAL A 192 17.48 -5.55 -6.35
CA VAL A 192 17.66 -4.48 -7.33
C VAL A 192 16.95 -3.23 -6.82
N GLN A 193 17.65 -2.10 -6.81
CA GLN A 193 17.13 -0.80 -6.41
C GLN A 193 17.15 0.18 -7.58
N PRO A 194 16.26 1.20 -7.58
CA PRO A 194 16.35 2.29 -8.55
C PRO A 194 17.74 2.93 -8.56
N GLY A 195 18.34 3.01 -9.75
CA GLY A 195 19.72 3.46 -9.97
C GLY A 195 20.75 2.34 -10.15
N ASP A 196 20.45 1.09 -9.77
CA ASP A 196 21.35 -0.05 -10.00
C ASP A 196 21.50 -0.37 -11.48
N ARG A 197 22.67 -0.91 -11.84
CA ARG A 197 22.87 -1.58 -13.14
C ARG A 197 22.48 -3.04 -13.02
N VAL A 198 21.74 -3.56 -13.98
CA VAL A 198 21.30 -4.95 -14.04
C VAL A 198 21.91 -5.63 -15.26
N ARG A 199 22.47 -6.82 -15.05
CA ARG A 199 22.98 -7.68 -16.13
C ARG A 199 22.35 -9.05 -16.03
N TYR A 200 21.67 -9.45 -17.10
CA TYR A 200 21.12 -10.80 -17.21
C TYR A 200 22.18 -11.72 -17.82
N ARG A 201 22.43 -12.86 -17.17
CA ARG A 201 23.36 -13.88 -17.64
C ARG A 201 22.60 -15.14 -18.02
N ALA A 202 22.73 -15.57 -19.27
CA ALA A 202 22.16 -16.84 -19.71
C ALA A 202 22.89 -18.02 -19.06
N VAL A 203 22.13 -18.93 -18.45
CA VAL A 203 22.64 -20.18 -17.87
C VAL A 203 21.89 -21.39 -18.43
N SER A 204 22.54 -22.55 -18.45
CA SER A 204 21.93 -23.81 -18.89
C SER A 204 21.14 -24.52 -17.78
N SER A 205 21.34 -24.13 -16.53
CA SER A 205 20.63 -24.64 -15.36
C SER A 205 20.66 -23.60 -14.24
N LEU A 206 19.59 -23.51 -13.46
CA LEU A 206 19.55 -22.71 -12.25
C LEU A 206 20.05 -23.55 -11.05
N PRO A 207 20.71 -22.93 -10.06
CA PRO A 207 21.03 -23.62 -8.82
C PRO A 207 19.75 -24.10 -8.15
N GLU A 208 19.80 -25.28 -7.51
CA GLU A 208 18.69 -25.74 -6.67
C GLU A 208 18.42 -24.68 -5.60
N ILE A 209 17.14 -24.30 -5.47
CA ILE A 209 16.70 -23.45 -4.38
C ILE A 209 16.89 -24.29 -3.12
N TYR A 210 17.94 -24.00 -2.35
CA TYR A 210 17.88 -24.32 -0.93
C TYR A 210 16.75 -23.48 -0.41
N ASP A 211 15.62 -24.13 -0.12
CA ASP A 211 14.57 -23.56 0.69
C ASP A 211 15.28 -23.16 1.99
N ALA A 212 15.70 -21.90 2.08
CA ALA A 212 16.15 -21.26 3.29
C ALA A 212 14.87 -21.12 4.11
N GLY A 213 14.37 -22.27 4.55
CA GLY A 213 13.02 -22.45 5.00
C GLY A 213 12.76 -21.40 6.04
N SER A 214 11.69 -20.62 5.82
CA SER A 214 11.02 -19.79 6.82
C SER A 214 11.95 -19.52 7.99
N ILE A 215 12.92 -18.61 7.83
CA ILE A 215 13.70 -18.16 8.98
C ILE A 215 12.64 -17.53 9.87
N ALA A 216 12.20 -18.31 10.86
CA ALA A 216 11.04 -17.98 11.67
C ALA A 216 11.28 -16.58 12.19
N LYS A 217 10.39 -15.65 11.78
CA LYS A 217 10.45 -14.24 12.16
C LYS A 217 10.66 -14.23 13.67
N ARG A 218 11.78 -13.66 14.12
CA ARG A 218 12.15 -13.72 15.53
C ARG A 218 11.27 -12.70 16.27
N SER A 219 10.02 -13.07 16.52
CA SER A 219 9.10 -12.30 17.35
C SER A 219 9.78 -11.98 18.68
N PRO A 220 9.71 -10.72 19.16
CA PRO A 220 10.18 -10.37 20.48
C PRO A 220 9.56 -11.29 21.54
N ALA A 221 10.28 -11.52 22.63
CA ALA A 221 9.74 -12.27 23.76
C ALA A 221 8.43 -11.61 24.24
N ARG A 222 7.35 -12.39 24.32
CA ARG A 222 6.00 -11.92 24.65
C ARG A 222 5.39 -12.78 25.75
N LEU A 223 4.61 -12.15 26.63
CA LEU A 223 3.82 -12.86 27.64
C LEU A 223 2.45 -13.19 27.05
N PRO A 224 2.03 -14.47 27.00
CA PRO A 224 0.67 -14.85 26.64
C PRO A 224 -0.36 -14.11 27.50
N ARG A 225 -1.36 -13.47 26.88
CA ARG A 225 -2.42 -12.74 27.59
C ARG A 225 -3.81 -13.18 27.22
N MET A 226 -4.06 -13.34 25.94
CA MET A 226 -5.38 -13.71 25.42
C MET A 226 -5.22 -14.84 24.42
N GLU A 227 -6.22 -15.71 24.37
CA GLU A 227 -6.42 -16.67 23.30
C GLU A 227 -7.52 -16.15 22.39
N MET A 228 -7.28 -16.23 21.08
CA MET A 228 -8.31 -15.98 20.07
C MET A 228 -9.26 -17.17 20.04
N VAL A 229 -10.50 -17.01 20.48
CA VAL A 229 -11.51 -18.07 20.42
C VAL A 229 -12.21 -18.07 19.07
N ASP A 230 -12.60 -16.88 18.60
CA ASP A 230 -13.16 -16.65 17.28
C ASP A 230 -12.60 -15.34 16.72
N ALA A 231 -11.98 -15.40 15.54
CA ALA A 231 -11.37 -14.26 14.87
C ALA A 231 -12.35 -13.44 14.01
N GLY A 232 -13.60 -13.88 13.90
CA GLY A 232 -14.59 -13.29 13.00
C GLY A 232 -14.22 -13.44 11.54
N LEU A 233 -14.66 -12.49 10.71
CA LEU A 233 -14.44 -12.53 9.26
C LEU A 233 -12.98 -12.27 8.90
N LEU A 234 -12.33 -11.29 9.55
CA LEU A 234 -10.91 -11.00 9.36
C LEU A 234 -10.38 -10.20 10.56
N THR A 235 -9.30 -10.69 11.15
CA THR A 235 -8.57 -9.99 12.22
C THR A 235 -7.10 -9.86 11.85
N LEU A 236 -6.58 -8.64 11.88
CA LEU A 236 -5.21 -8.31 11.49
C LEU A 236 -4.47 -7.60 12.62
N TYR A 237 -3.16 -7.81 12.70
CA TYR A 237 -2.28 -6.94 13.48
C TYR A 237 -2.04 -5.65 12.72
N GLN A 238 -2.23 -4.51 13.40
CA GLN A 238 -2.04 -3.18 12.80
C GLN A 238 -1.35 -2.24 13.79
N ASP A 239 -0.24 -1.65 13.37
CA ASP A 239 0.40 -0.51 14.03
C ASP A 239 0.29 0.74 13.13
N LEU A 240 1.28 1.65 13.16
CA LEU A 240 1.28 2.83 12.29
C LEU A 240 1.65 2.54 10.83
N GLY A 241 2.07 1.31 10.51
CA GLY A 241 2.54 0.94 9.18
C GLY A 241 4.05 1.14 8.99
N ARG A 242 4.48 0.95 7.74
CA ARG A 242 5.87 0.94 7.24
C ARG A 242 6.09 1.99 6.13
N PRO A 243 5.99 3.29 6.44
CA PRO A 243 6.27 4.34 5.45
C PRO A 243 7.75 4.36 5.04
N GLY A 244 8.09 4.96 3.89
CA GLY A 244 9.48 5.14 3.45
C GLY A 244 10.04 4.06 2.53
N PHE A 245 9.21 3.10 2.11
CA PHE A 245 9.60 1.99 1.24
C PHE A 245 8.82 1.98 -0.09
N GLY A 246 8.13 3.07 -0.43
CA GLY A 246 7.30 3.15 -1.63
C GLY A 246 8.08 2.87 -2.91
N ASP A 247 9.31 3.38 -3.01
CA ASP A 247 10.17 3.20 -4.19
C ASP A 247 10.57 1.72 -4.43
N LEU A 248 10.41 0.87 -3.40
CA LEU A 248 10.61 -0.57 -3.48
C LEU A 248 9.31 -1.35 -3.73
N GLY A 249 8.18 -0.66 -3.91
CA GLY A 249 6.86 -1.27 -4.09
C GLY A 249 6.17 -1.69 -2.80
N VAL A 250 6.59 -1.14 -1.65
CA VAL A 250 5.97 -1.39 -0.35
C VAL A 250 5.07 -0.21 0.03
N THR A 251 3.78 -0.46 0.18
CA THR A 251 2.86 0.53 0.73
C THR A 251 2.96 0.61 2.25
N SER A 252 2.57 1.75 2.81
CA SER A 252 2.68 2.00 4.25
C SER A 252 1.80 1.08 5.09
N SER A 253 0.62 0.66 4.62
CA SER A 253 -0.34 -0.12 5.41
C SER A 253 -0.66 0.54 6.77
N GLY A 254 -0.85 -0.25 7.82
CA GLY A 254 -1.20 0.19 9.17
C GLY A 254 -2.71 0.22 9.43
N ALA A 255 -3.08 0.68 10.62
CA ALA A 255 -4.48 0.80 11.02
C ALA A 255 -5.28 1.65 10.01
N ALA A 256 -6.40 1.12 9.52
CA ALA A 256 -7.21 1.80 8.51
C ALA A 256 -7.89 3.07 9.07
N ASP A 257 -8.29 3.02 10.34
CA ASP A 257 -8.79 4.12 11.17
C ASP A 257 -7.83 4.32 12.34
N ARG A 258 -6.91 5.28 12.15
CA ARG A 258 -5.80 5.55 13.08
C ARG A 258 -6.29 6.17 14.38
N ALA A 259 -7.37 6.96 14.33
CA ALA A 259 -7.98 7.54 15.51
C ALA A 259 -8.49 6.46 16.46
N SER A 260 -9.23 5.47 15.95
CA SER A 260 -9.74 4.36 16.77
C SER A 260 -8.63 3.49 17.35
N ALA A 261 -7.62 3.13 16.55
CA ALA A 261 -6.46 2.37 17.02
C ALA A 261 -5.69 3.12 18.13
N ALA A 262 -5.43 4.41 17.95
CA ALA A 262 -4.75 5.23 18.94
C ALA A 262 -5.55 5.33 20.24
N THR A 263 -6.87 5.56 20.15
CA THR A 263 -7.76 5.65 21.32
C THR A 263 -7.79 4.34 22.10
N ALA A 264 -7.85 3.18 21.42
CA ALA A 264 -7.81 1.88 22.08
C ALA A 264 -6.52 1.70 22.88
N ASN A 265 -5.38 2.04 22.29
CA ASN A 265 -4.07 1.97 22.95
C ASN A 265 -3.97 2.90 24.17
N ILE A 266 -4.38 4.16 24.02
CA ILE A 266 -4.31 5.14 25.12
C ILE A 266 -5.20 4.68 26.29
N ALA A 267 -6.40 4.16 26.00
CA ALA A 267 -7.35 3.69 27.02
C ALA A 267 -6.73 2.63 27.95
N VAL A 268 -5.94 1.71 27.41
CA VAL A 268 -5.29 0.62 28.18
C VAL A 268 -3.91 1.00 28.74
N GLY A 269 -3.43 2.22 28.46
CA GLY A 269 -2.14 2.74 28.90
C GLY A 269 -0.94 2.30 28.04
N ASN A 270 -1.18 1.93 26.78
CA ASN A 270 -0.12 1.68 25.80
C ASN A 270 0.30 3.00 25.11
N PRO A 271 1.52 3.10 24.55
CA PRO A 271 1.85 4.12 23.57
C PRO A 271 0.82 4.14 22.43
N ARG A 272 0.42 5.32 21.95
CA ARG A 272 -0.63 5.51 20.93
C ARG A 272 -0.39 4.71 19.63
N GLN A 273 0.86 4.42 19.34
CA GLN A 273 1.35 3.76 18.11
C GLN A 273 1.55 2.25 18.26
N SER A 274 1.19 1.67 19.40
CA SER A 274 1.37 0.23 19.64
C SER A 274 0.47 -0.58 18.71
N THR A 275 0.86 -1.82 18.44
CA THR A 275 0.05 -2.75 17.66
C THR A 275 -1.28 -3.03 18.35
N VAL A 276 -2.36 -2.98 17.57
CA VAL A 276 -3.73 -3.37 17.93
C VAL A 276 -4.19 -4.50 17.01
N LEU A 277 -5.30 -5.14 17.37
CA LEU A 277 -6.07 -5.93 16.42
C LEU A 277 -7.05 -5.02 15.69
N GLU A 278 -7.05 -5.04 14.37
CA GLU A 278 -8.14 -4.51 13.54
C GLU A 278 -9.04 -5.68 13.12
N ASN A 279 -10.34 -5.58 13.39
CA ASN A 279 -11.31 -6.65 13.20
C ASN A 279 -12.53 -6.22 12.39
N ILE A 280 -13.04 -7.15 11.58
CA ILE A 280 -14.36 -7.09 10.97
C ILE A 280 -15.11 -8.41 11.22
N GLY A 281 -16.42 -8.34 11.40
CA GLY A 281 -17.29 -9.52 11.49
C GLY A 281 -17.45 -10.14 12.89
N GLY A 282 -17.06 -9.42 13.95
CA GLY A 282 -17.15 -9.91 15.34
C GLY A 282 -15.86 -10.61 15.79
N MET A 283 -15.76 -10.88 17.09
CA MET A 283 -14.57 -11.49 17.70
C MET A 283 -14.87 -12.04 19.10
N GLU A 284 -14.21 -13.14 19.48
CA GLU A 284 -14.20 -13.66 20.85
C GLU A 284 -12.76 -13.86 21.36
N LEU A 285 -12.45 -13.27 22.52
CA LEU A 285 -11.15 -13.35 23.16
C LEU A 285 -11.26 -13.88 24.59
N ARG A 286 -10.50 -14.94 24.91
CA ARG A 286 -10.44 -15.48 26.28
C ARG A 286 -9.15 -15.07 26.98
N ALA A 287 -9.26 -14.55 28.20
CA ALA A 287 -8.09 -14.17 28.99
C ALA A 287 -7.38 -15.40 29.56
N LEU A 288 -6.06 -15.47 29.35
CA LEU A 288 -5.17 -16.48 29.94
C LEU A 288 -4.60 -16.02 31.29
N SER A 289 -4.63 -14.71 31.52
CA SER A 289 -4.20 -14.05 32.76
C SER A 289 -4.96 -12.73 32.89
N ASP A 290 -5.01 -12.19 34.11
CA ASP A 290 -5.62 -10.88 34.34
C ASP A 290 -4.98 -9.81 33.45
N THR A 291 -5.81 -9.06 32.73
CA THR A 291 -5.37 -8.01 31.81
C THR A 291 -6.43 -6.93 31.63
N VAL A 292 -6.06 -5.85 30.94
CA VAL A 292 -6.97 -4.77 30.58
C VAL A 292 -7.11 -4.73 29.06
N VAL A 293 -8.35 -4.69 28.57
CA VAL A 293 -8.69 -4.63 27.15
C VAL A 293 -9.53 -3.39 26.87
N CYS A 294 -9.40 -2.80 25.70
CA CYS A 294 -10.30 -1.76 25.21
C CYS A 294 -10.70 -2.05 23.76
N VAL A 295 -11.96 -1.78 23.43
CA VAL A 295 -12.52 -1.91 22.08
C VAL A 295 -13.00 -0.54 21.62
N THR A 296 -12.61 -0.13 20.42
CA THR A 296 -13.04 1.13 19.75
C THR A 296 -13.47 0.86 18.30
N GLY A 297 -13.77 1.91 17.55
CA GLY A 297 -14.11 1.83 16.12
C GLY A 297 -15.61 1.74 15.89
N ALA A 298 -16.02 0.83 15.01
CA ALA A 298 -17.40 0.60 14.64
C ALA A 298 -18.31 0.36 15.86
N ALA A 299 -19.55 0.80 15.79
CA ALA A 299 -20.54 0.56 16.83
C ALA A 299 -20.92 -0.92 16.84
N ALA A 300 -20.40 -1.63 17.83
CA ALA A 300 -20.66 -3.03 18.10
C ALA A 300 -21.06 -3.20 19.56
N ARG A 301 -21.86 -4.23 19.83
CA ARG A 301 -22.13 -4.65 21.21
C ARG A 301 -20.93 -5.43 21.73
N VAL A 302 -20.38 -4.99 22.84
CA VAL A 302 -19.25 -5.65 23.52
C VAL A 302 -19.74 -6.19 24.85
N ARG A 303 -19.37 -7.44 25.17
CA ARG A 303 -19.78 -8.12 26.40
C ARG A 303 -18.60 -8.81 27.08
N LEU A 304 -18.55 -8.76 28.41
CA LEU A 304 -17.68 -9.57 29.26
C LEU A 304 -18.53 -10.63 29.95
N GLY A 305 -18.56 -11.84 29.39
CA GLY A 305 -19.64 -12.81 29.69
C GLY A 305 -21.00 -12.22 29.33
N ASP A 306 -21.91 -12.12 30.30
CA ASP A 306 -23.24 -11.52 30.12
C ASP A 306 -23.28 -10.00 30.35
N MET A 307 -22.17 -9.41 30.83
CA MET A 307 -22.13 -7.99 31.18
C MET A 307 -21.88 -7.12 29.94
N PRO A 308 -22.76 -6.16 29.59
CA PRO A 308 -22.50 -5.23 28.51
C PRO A 308 -21.38 -4.25 28.87
N VAL A 309 -20.55 -3.91 27.89
CA VAL A 309 -19.44 -2.96 28.06
C VAL A 309 -19.47 -1.91 26.96
N GLN A 310 -19.16 -0.67 27.34
CA GLN A 310 -19.11 0.45 26.41
C GLN A 310 -17.79 0.45 25.63
N LEU A 311 -17.86 0.84 24.36
CA LEU A 311 -16.68 1.15 23.55
C LEU A 311 -15.87 2.29 24.18
N ALA A 312 -14.57 2.31 23.87
CA ALA A 312 -13.57 3.25 24.39
C ALA A 312 -13.41 3.26 25.93
N ARG A 313 -13.92 2.24 26.63
CA ARG A 313 -13.67 2.04 28.06
C ARG A 313 -12.68 0.90 28.28
N PRO A 314 -11.63 1.09 29.09
CA PRO A 314 -10.77 0.01 29.52
C PRO A 314 -11.52 -0.93 30.46
N ILE A 315 -11.39 -2.24 30.22
CA ILE A 315 -12.12 -3.30 30.89
C ILE A 315 -11.09 -4.21 31.56
N LEU A 316 -11.22 -4.43 32.87
CA LEU A 316 -10.47 -5.48 33.55
C LEU A 316 -11.09 -6.84 33.20
N VAL A 317 -10.29 -7.72 32.60
CA VAL A 317 -10.68 -9.08 32.21
C VAL A 317 -9.84 -10.03 33.05
N THR A 318 -10.48 -10.80 33.93
CA THR A 318 -9.78 -11.78 34.76
C THR A 318 -9.53 -13.08 34.00
N ALA A 319 -8.53 -13.84 34.43
CA ALA A 319 -8.20 -15.12 33.82
C ALA A 319 -9.43 -16.04 33.68
N GLY A 320 -9.63 -16.59 32.49
CA GLY A 320 -10.75 -17.44 32.12
C GLY A 320 -11.99 -16.70 31.59
N GLN A 321 -12.10 -15.38 31.80
CA GLN A 321 -13.22 -14.61 31.24
C GLN A 321 -13.06 -14.41 29.73
N THR A 322 -14.20 -14.25 29.05
CA THR A 322 -14.26 -14.03 27.60
C THR A 322 -14.88 -12.68 27.28
N VAL A 323 -14.21 -11.91 26.42
CA VAL A 323 -14.71 -10.69 25.80
C VAL A 323 -15.29 -11.07 24.44
N ILE A 324 -16.55 -10.72 24.21
CA ILE A 324 -17.28 -10.97 22.97
C ILE A 324 -17.58 -9.63 22.32
N ILE A 325 -17.21 -9.48 21.06
CA ILE A 325 -17.54 -8.35 20.19
C ILE A 325 -18.50 -8.90 19.13
N GLU A 326 -19.75 -8.47 19.16
CA GLU A 326 -20.71 -8.81 18.12
C GLU A 326 -20.37 -8.12 16.78
N PRO A 327 -20.85 -8.62 15.64
CA PRO A 327 -20.74 -7.89 14.38
C PRO A 327 -21.25 -6.45 14.52
N ALA A 328 -20.53 -5.51 13.90
CA ALA A 328 -20.87 -4.09 13.98
C ALA A 328 -22.28 -3.84 13.41
N GLU A 329 -23.10 -3.09 14.16
CA GLU A 329 -24.40 -2.59 13.70
C GLU A 329 -24.20 -1.38 12.77
N TYR A 330 -23.08 -0.68 12.94
CA TYR A 330 -22.82 0.59 12.28
C TYR A 330 -21.32 0.92 12.23
N GLY A 331 -20.82 1.36 11.08
CA GLY A 331 -19.38 1.35 10.79
C GLY A 331 -18.91 -0.03 10.33
N MET A 332 -17.60 -0.22 10.15
CA MET A 332 -17.07 -1.47 9.58
C MET A 332 -16.04 -2.17 10.47
N ARG A 333 -15.12 -1.42 11.09
CA ARG A 333 -13.92 -1.96 11.74
C ARG A 333 -13.87 -1.66 13.23
N ASN A 334 -13.68 -2.69 14.04
CA ASN A 334 -13.37 -2.56 15.46
C ASN A 334 -11.86 -2.65 15.69
N TYR A 335 -11.36 -1.94 16.71
CA TYR A 335 -9.96 -2.00 17.12
C TYR A 335 -9.86 -2.46 18.56
N VAL A 336 -9.03 -3.46 18.82
CA VAL A 336 -8.84 -4.06 20.14
C VAL A 336 -7.40 -3.87 20.59
N ALA A 337 -7.23 -3.17 21.71
CA ALA A 337 -5.95 -3.02 22.38
C ALA A 337 -5.92 -3.84 23.67
N ILE A 338 -4.78 -4.49 23.93
CA ILE A 338 -4.51 -5.21 25.17
C ILE A 338 -3.37 -4.51 25.89
N ARG A 339 -3.52 -4.29 27.20
CA ARG A 339 -2.51 -3.63 28.03
C ARG A 339 -1.16 -4.35 27.94
N GLY A 340 -0.12 -3.56 27.71
CA GLY A 340 1.24 -4.05 27.43
C GLY A 340 1.62 -3.95 25.95
N GLY A 341 0.66 -3.71 25.06
CA GLY A 341 0.89 -3.61 23.60
C GLY A 341 1.10 -4.98 22.96
N LEU A 342 0.36 -5.26 21.88
CA LEU A 342 0.48 -6.55 21.21
C LEU A 342 1.85 -6.71 20.56
N ILE A 343 2.37 -7.93 20.62
CA ILE A 343 3.62 -8.34 19.97
C ILE A 343 3.29 -9.35 18.88
N ALA A 344 3.58 -8.95 17.65
CA ALA A 344 3.50 -9.78 16.47
C ALA A 344 4.81 -9.68 15.69
N ASP A 345 4.96 -10.51 14.66
CA ASP A 345 6.10 -10.43 13.77
C ASP A 345 6.14 -9.06 13.06
N SER A 346 7.34 -8.53 12.85
CA SER A 346 7.53 -7.24 12.18
C SER A 346 8.36 -7.40 10.91
N GLU A 347 7.97 -6.69 9.87
CA GLU A 347 8.74 -6.54 8.63
C GLU A 347 8.88 -5.06 8.32
N LEU A 348 10.11 -4.67 7.96
CA LEU A 348 10.46 -3.28 7.66
C LEU A 348 10.03 -2.32 8.78
N GLY A 349 10.27 -2.72 10.03
CA GLY A 349 9.99 -1.92 11.22
C GLY A 349 8.51 -1.87 11.66
N SER A 350 7.61 -2.63 11.02
CA SER A 350 6.17 -2.59 11.32
C SER A 350 5.56 -3.99 11.41
N SER A 351 4.62 -4.16 12.34
CA SER A 351 3.78 -5.36 12.48
C SER A 351 2.41 -5.25 11.80
N ALA A 352 2.20 -4.22 10.97
CA ALA A 352 1.00 -4.09 10.15
C ALA A 352 0.88 -5.22 9.13
N THR A 353 -0.30 -5.79 8.98
CA THR A 353 -0.57 -6.73 7.89
C THR A 353 -0.99 -5.97 6.64
N ASP A 354 -0.22 -6.08 5.57
CA ASP A 354 -0.56 -5.57 4.24
C ASP A 354 -1.20 -6.70 3.42
N VAL A 355 -2.51 -6.60 3.16
CA VAL A 355 -3.24 -7.66 2.46
C VAL A 355 -2.92 -7.74 0.98
N LEU A 356 -2.38 -6.68 0.38
CA LEU A 356 -2.00 -6.66 -1.03
C LEU A 356 -0.64 -7.32 -1.23
N SER A 357 0.36 -6.90 -0.48
CA SER A 357 1.73 -7.41 -0.62
C SER A 357 2.01 -8.68 0.17
N GLY A 358 1.17 -9.00 1.16
CA GLY A 358 1.39 -10.12 2.07
C GLY A 358 2.48 -9.86 3.12
N LEU A 359 2.98 -8.63 3.23
CA LEU A 359 3.97 -8.24 4.24
C LEU A 359 3.35 -8.14 5.64
N GLY A 360 4.15 -8.51 6.64
CA GLY A 360 3.75 -8.53 8.05
C GLY A 360 3.24 -9.90 8.53
N PRO A 361 2.57 -9.94 9.70
CA PRO A 361 1.98 -11.15 10.24
C PRO A 361 0.87 -11.73 9.34
N ALA A 362 0.65 -13.03 9.43
CA ALA A 362 -0.57 -13.64 8.88
C ALA A 362 -1.82 -13.14 9.66
N PRO A 363 -3.01 -13.16 9.04
CA PRO A 363 -4.26 -12.92 9.75
C PRO A 363 -4.42 -13.84 10.96
N VAL A 364 -4.96 -13.30 12.06
CA VAL A 364 -5.16 -14.04 13.31
C VAL A 364 -6.25 -15.10 13.11
N SER A 365 -5.99 -16.31 13.60
CA SER A 365 -6.90 -17.45 13.54
C SER A 365 -7.38 -17.87 14.93
N ALA A 366 -8.50 -18.60 14.98
CA ALA A 366 -8.94 -19.25 16.21
C ALA A 366 -7.85 -20.21 16.75
N GLY A 367 -7.62 -20.17 18.06
CA GLY A 367 -6.55 -20.88 18.75
C GLY A 367 -5.25 -20.11 18.89
N ASP A 368 -5.08 -18.97 18.21
CA ASP A 368 -3.86 -18.16 18.32
C ASP A 368 -3.71 -17.56 19.72
N ILE A 369 -2.47 -17.58 20.22
CA ILE A 369 -2.11 -17.00 21.52
C ILE A 369 -1.52 -15.61 21.32
N LEU A 370 -2.27 -14.61 21.77
CA LEU A 370 -1.91 -13.20 21.70
C LEU A 370 -1.01 -12.82 22.87
N GLY A 371 0.19 -12.35 22.56
CA GLY A 371 1.18 -11.93 23.56
C GLY A 371 1.39 -10.43 23.60
N VAL A 372 1.80 -9.93 24.77
CA VAL A 372 2.14 -8.51 25.00
C VAL A 372 3.49 -8.35 25.68
N LEU A 373 3.97 -7.10 25.81
CA LEU A 373 5.17 -6.82 26.61
C LEU A 373 4.93 -7.07 28.12
N PRO A 374 5.94 -7.53 28.87
CA PRO A 374 5.80 -7.83 30.30
C PRO A 374 5.35 -6.66 31.19
N ARG A 375 5.67 -5.41 30.78
CA ARG A 375 5.37 -4.21 31.55
C ARG A 375 4.68 -3.18 30.65
N SER A 376 3.57 -2.65 31.15
CA SER A 376 2.94 -1.46 30.58
C SER A 376 3.59 -0.21 31.16
N THR A 377 3.76 0.82 30.34
CA THR A 377 4.45 2.07 30.72
C THR A 377 3.49 3.22 31.07
N GLY A 378 2.21 3.13 30.69
CA GLY A 378 1.20 4.16 30.96
C GLY A 378 0.08 3.76 31.93
N MET A 379 -0.66 4.76 32.38
CA MET A 379 -1.92 4.62 33.12
C MET A 379 -3.08 4.38 32.16
N THR A 380 -4.10 3.66 32.62
CA THR A 380 -5.36 3.51 31.88
C THR A 380 -6.14 4.81 31.89
N ASP A 381 -6.77 5.16 30.77
CA ASP A 381 -7.66 6.31 30.66
C ASP A 381 -9.08 5.85 30.33
N GLY A 382 -9.96 6.03 31.31
CA GLY A 382 -11.37 5.71 31.16
C GLY A 382 -12.19 6.82 30.52
N GLN A 383 -11.69 8.04 30.34
CA GLN A 383 -12.49 9.21 29.99
C GLN A 383 -12.60 9.46 28.47
N LEU A 384 -11.98 8.60 27.65
CA LEU A 384 -11.95 8.74 26.20
C LEU A 384 -13.33 8.49 25.58
N ALA A 385 -13.57 9.13 24.44
CA ALA A 385 -14.72 8.90 23.59
C ALA A 385 -14.34 8.00 22.41
N ASN A 386 -15.28 7.16 21.95
CA ASN A 386 -15.09 6.36 20.75
C ASN A 386 -15.06 7.27 19.51
N PRO A 387 -13.96 7.34 18.74
CA PRO A 387 -13.77 8.36 17.70
C PRO A 387 -14.40 7.99 16.36
N LEU A 388 -15.59 7.38 16.36
CA LEU A 388 -16.31 6.99 15.14
C LEU A 388 -16.88 8.24 14.44
N ARG A 389 -16.45 8.47 13.19
CA ARG A 389 -16.74 9.71 12.44
C ARG A 389 -17.68 9.55 11.24
N VAL A 390 -18.28 8.39 11.07
CA VAL A 390 -19.39 8.21 10.11
C VAL A 390 -20.71 8.69 10.73
N SER A 391 -21.73 8.93 9.89
CA SER A 391 -23.12 9.21 10.29
C SER A 391 -24.10 8.12 9.80
N GLN A 392 -25.30 8.02 10.38
CA GLN A 392 -26.35 7.07 9.94
C GLN A 392 -27.46 7.83 9.21
N SER A 393 -27.91 7.32 8.07
CA SER A 393 -29.10 7.83 7.37
C SER A 393 -30.39 7.37 8.03
N ASN A 394 -31.50 7.99 7.63
CA ASN A 394 -32.84 7.65 8.13
C ASN A 394 -33.26 6.20 7.86
N ASP A 395 -32.71 5.57 6.82
CA ASP A 395 -32.94 4.16 6.47
C ASP A 395 -31.92 3.20 7.10
N GLY A 396 -31.08 3.69 8.01
CA GLY A 396 -30.14 2.89 8.80
C GLY A 396 -28.79 2.63 8.14
N ARG A 397 -28.55 3.13 6.92
CA ARG A 397 -27.25 2.98 6.23
C ARG A 397 -26.18 3.87 6.85
N THR A 398 -24.93 3.42 6.80
CA THR A 398 -23.77 4.27 7.09
C THR A 398 -23.58 5.28 5.95
N VAL A 399 -23.40 6.55 6.28
CA VAL A 399 -23.16 7.66 5.36
C VAL A 399 -21.90 8.44 5.77
N ALA A 400 -21.16 8.96 4.79
CA ALA A 400 -20.08 9.91 5.03
C ALA A 400 -19.91 10.93 3.91
N THR A 401 -19.39 12.11 4.27
CA THR A 401 -18.81 13.05 3.32
C THR A 401 -17.30 13.05 3.53
N LEU A 402 -16.54 12.83 2.46
CA LEU A 402 -15.09 12.82 2.48
C LEU A 402 -14.56 14.09 1.83
N ARG A 403 -13.73 14.84 2.55
CA ARG A 403 -13.07 16.01 1.96
C ARG A 403 -11.93 15.55 1.05
N CYS A 404 -11.73 16.25 -0.06
CA CYS A 404 -10.69 15.94 -1.03
C CYS A 404 -10.04 17.20 -1.62
N VAL A 405 -8.87 17.00 -2.24
CA VAL A 405 -8.21 17.93 -3.15
C VAL A 405 -8.34 17.36 -4.55
N LEU A 406 -8.71 18.18 -5.55
CA LEU A 406 -8.80 17.70 -6.93
C LEU A 406 -7.42 17.29 -7.47
N GLY A 407 -7.43 16.32 -8.38
CA GLY A 407 -6.23 15.84 -9.05
C GLY A 407 -5.49 14.71 -8.33
N PRO A 408 -4.32 14.31 -8.89
CA PRO A 408 -3.50 15.07 -9.84
C PRO A 408 -3.96 15.07 -11.31
N ARG A 409 -4.97 14.27 -11.69
CA ARG A 409 -5.43 14.10 -13.08
C ARG A 409 -6.89 14.53 -13.29
N ASP A 410 -7.38 15.51 -12.54
CA ASP A 410 -8.73 16.08 -12.70
C ASP A 410 -8.95 16.67 -14.11
N ASN A 411 -7.89 17.16 -14.75
CA ASN A 411 -7.90 17.60 -16.14
C ASN A 411 -8.28 16.51 -17.15
N TRP A 412 -8.18 15.22 -16.81
CA TRP A 412 -8.68 14.12 -17.65
C TRP A 412 -10.20 14.02 -17.69
N PHE A 413 -10.91 14.76 -16.84
CA PHE A 413 -12.37 14.68 -16.71
C PHE A 413 -13.06 16.01 -17.02
N GLY A 414 -12.35 17.14 -17.00
CA GLY A 414 -12.93 18.45 -17.32
C GLY A 414 -14.17 18.74 -16.45
N ASP A 415 -15.29 19.11 -17.08
CA ASP A 415 -16.54 19.41 -16.37
C ASP A 415 -17.15 18.17 -15.67
N ASN A 416 -16.75 16.94 -16.04
CA ASN A 416 -17.22 15.70 -15.41
C ASN A 416 -16.70 15.53 -13.97
N VAL A 417 -15.76 16.37 -13.53
CA VAL A 417 -15.39 16.48 -12.10
C VAL A 417 -16.60 16.86 -11.26
N GLN A 418 -17.47 17.77 -11.74
CA GLN A 418 -18.65 18.17 -11.00
C GLN A 418 -19.65 17.02 -10.84
N GLN A 419 -19.81 16.20 -11.88
CA GLN A 419 -20.65 15.00 -11.83
C GLN A 419 -20.14 14.02 -10.75
N PHE A 420 -18.83 13.85 -10.60
CA PHE A 420 -18.25 13.05 -9.53
C PHE A 420 -18.60 13.59 -8.12
N LEU A 421 -18.51 14.91 -7.93
CA LEU A 421 -18.78 15.58 -6.65
C LEU A 421 -20.27 15.57 -6.28
N ASP A 422 -21.15 15.75 -7.26
CA ASP A 422 -22.60 15.80 -7.07
C ASP A 422 -23.22 14.41 -6.88
N THR A 423 -22.52 13.36 -7.32
CA THR A 423 -23.01 11.98 -7.21
C THR A 423 -22.82 11.43 -5.80
N GLU A 424 -23.89 10.85 -5.26
CA GLU A 424 -23.80 9.97 -4.10
C GLU A 424 -23.43 8.56 -4.56
N TRP A 425 -22.37 8.03 -3.98
CA TRP A 425 -21.80 6.75 -4.35
C TRP A 425 -22.12 5.69 -3.31
N THR A 426 -22.41 4.47 -3.76
CA THR A 426 -22.60 3.30 -2.89
C THR A 426 -21.34 2.45 -2.84
N VAL A 427 -20.89 2.08 -1.64
CA VAL A 427 -19.76 1.17 -1.46
C VAL A 427 -20.17 -0.24 -1.85
N SER A 428 -19.48 -0.84 -2.82
CA SER A 428 -19.77 -2.21 -3.27
C SER A 428 -19.19 -3.27 -2.33
N SER A 429 -19.73 -4.49 -2.43
CA SER A 429 -19.24 -5.68 -1.71
C SER A 429 -17.86 -6.18 -2.12
N HIS A 430 -17.30 -5.67 -3.23
CA HIS A 430 -15.93 -5.98 -3.68
C HIS A 430 -14.86 -5.10 -2.99
N SER A 431 -15.26 -4.25 -2.04
CA SER A 431 -14.37 -3.35 -1.30
C SER A 431 -13.56 -4.11 -0.25
N ASN A 432 -12.31 -3.68 -0.03
CA ASN A 432 -11.41 -4.26 0.96
C ASN A 432 -10.39 -3.22 1.45
N ARG A 433 -9.35 -3.62 2.18
CA ARG A 433 -8.30 -2.70 2.70
C ARG A 433 -7.43 -2.03 1.62
N VAL A 434 -7.45 -2.54 0.38
CA VAL A 434 -6.77 -1.91 -0.76
C VAL A 434 -7.55 -0.70 -1.24
N GLY A 435 -8.88 -0.83 -1.35
CA GLY A 435 -9.72 0.28 -1.77
C GLY A 435 -11.22 -0.01 -1.71
N LEU A 436 -11.99 1.07 -1.60
CA LEU A 436 -13.44 1.08 -1.74
C LEU A 436 -13.81 1.19 -3.22
N ARG A 437 -14.57 0.22 -3.73
CA ARG A 437 -15.08 0.23 -5.10
C ARG A 437 -16.49 0.82 -5.05
N LEU A 438 -16.66 1.96 -5.71
CA LEU A 438 -17.85 2.78 -5.61
C LEU A 438 -18.76 2.55 -6.81
N ASP A 439 -20.07 2.48 -6.56
CA ASP A 439 -21.08 2.22 -7.56
C ASP A 439 -22.19 3.29 -7.53
N SER A 440 -22.78 3.54 -8.68
CA SER A 440 -23.91 4.43 -8.91
C SER A 440 -24.51 4.10 -10.29
N ASP A 441 -25.74 4.59 -10.54
CA ASP A 441 -26.33 4.57 -11.89
C ASP A 441 -25.58 5.50 -12.86
N THR A 442 -24.74 6.38 -12.31
CA THR A 442 -23.92 7.35 -13.02
C THR A 442 -22.48 6.87 -13.13
N THR A 443 -21.84 7.10 -14.29
CA THR A 443 -20.41 6.88 -14.53
C THR A 443 -19.69 8.19 -14.83
N VAL A 444 -18.41 8.30 -14.45
CA VAL A 444 -17.57 9.45 -14.77
C VAL A 444 -16.77 9.16 -16.04
N GLU A 445 -17.03 9.92 -17.10
CA GLU A 445 -16.34 9.76 -18.38
C GLU A 445 -15.07 10.62 -18.44
N ARG A 446 -14.05 10.10 -19.13
CA ARG A 446 -12.83 10.85 -19.42
C ARG A 446 -13.05 11.71 -20.66
N VAL A 447 -12.45 12.90 -20.67
CA VAL A 447 -12.41 13.78 -21.85
C VAL A 447 -11.09 13.65 -22.62
N LEU A 448 -10.08 12.99 -22.04
CA LEU A 448 -8.81 12.68 -22.68
C LEU A 448 -8.72 11.18 -22.98
N ASP A 449 -8.33 10.88 -24.22
CA ASP A 449 -8.03 9.53 -24.69
C ASP A 449 -6.56 9.17 -24.38
N GLY A 450 -6.29 7.86 -24.29
CA GLY A 450 -4.95 7.31 -24.11
C GLY A 450 -4.73 6.57 -22.81
N GLU A 451 -3.56 5.94 -22.70
CA GLU A 451 -3.11 5.28 -21.48
C GLU A 451 -2.23 6.23 -20.68
N LEU A 452 -2.49 6.30 -19.37
CA LEU A 452 -1.64 7.03 -18.45
C LEU A 452 -0.48 6.11 -18.04
N PRO A 453 0.80 6.50 -18.26
CA PRO A 453 1.93 5.79 -17.68
C PRO A 453 1.76 5.64 -16.18
N SER A 454 2.31 4.57 -15.60
CA SER A 454 2.18 4.36 -14.16
C SER A 454 2.77 5.53 -13.38
N GLU A 455 2.04 6.02 -12.39
CA GLU A 455 2.43 7.11 -11.51
C GLU A 455 2.28 6.70 -10.05
N GLY A 456 3.01 7.37 -9.15
CA GLY A 456 2.91 7.14 -7.71
C GLY A 456 1.52 7.49 -7.17
N MET A 457 1.03 6.70 -6.23
CA MET A 457 -0.29 6.86 -5.60
C MET A 457 -0.16 6.96 -4.09
N VAL A 458 -1.19 7.51 -3.43
CA VAL A 458 -1.30 7.54 -1.97
C VAL A 458 -2.66 7.02 -1.53
N ALA A 459 -2.75 6.56 -0.28
CA ALA A 459 -4.04 6.31 0.35
C ALA A 459 -4.87 7.62 0.28
N GLY A 460 -6.12 7.50 -0.14
CA GLY A 460 -6.99 8.63 -0.44
C GLY A 460 -7.14 8.93 -1.93
N SER A 461 -6.24 8.47 -2.82
CA SER A 461 -6.41 8.65 -4.26
C SER A 461 -7.70 8.00 -4.77
N VAL A 462 -8.52 8.78 -5.47
CA VAL A 462 -9.77 8.34 -6.12
C VAL A 462 -9.49 8.13 -7.60
N GLN A 463 -9.28 6.88 -7.97
CA GLN A 463 -8.96 6.47 -9.33
C GLN A 463 -10.24 6.22 -10.14
N ILE A 464 -10.29 6.65 -11.40
CA ILE A 464 -11.40 6.35 -12.31
C ILE A 464 -10.91 5.39 -13.42
N PRO A 465 -11.22 4.08 -13.33
CA PRO A 465 -10.92 3.11 -14.38
C PRO A 465 -11.77 3.35 -15.65
N PRO A 466 -11.54 2.61 -16.75
CA PRO A 466 -12.28 2.77 -18.00
C PRO A 466 -13.80 2.56 -17.89
N ASN A 467 -14.27 1.86 -16.87
CA ASN A 467 -15.70 1.67 -16.60
C ASN A 467 -16.38 2.89 -15.95
N GLY A 468 -15.62 3.95 -15.65
CA GLY A 468 -16.13 5.19 -15.05
C GLY A 468 -16.57 5.09 -13.60
N LYS A 469 -16.35 3.94 -12.93
CA LYS A 469 -16.74 3.71 -11.52
C LYS A 469 -15.56 3.98 -10.58
N PRO A 470 -15.66 4.95 -9.64
CA PRO A 470 -14.52 5.33 -8.82
C PRO A 470 -14.00 4.22 -7.90
N VAL A 471 -12.69 4.22 -7.68
CA VAL A 471 -12.02 3.40 -6.67
C VAL A 471 -11.25 4.32 -5.73
N LEU A 472 -11.69 4.42 -4.48
CA LEU A 472 -10.97 5.15 -3.43
C LEU A 472 -9.96 4.22 -2.76
N PHE A 473 -8.67 4.51 -2.94
CA PHE A 473 -7.59 3.73 -2.33
C PHE A 473 -7.48 3.95 -0.82
N LEU A 474 -7.29 2.85 -0.09
CA LEU A 474 -7.12 2.81 1.36
C LEU A 474 -5.66 2.42 1.72
N ARG A 475 -5.37 2.09 2.98
CA ARG A 475 -3.98 1.94 3.49
C ARG A 475 -3.14 0.84 2.82
N ASP A 476 -3.77 -0.19 2.23
CA ASP A 476 -3.06 -1.28 1.53
C ASP A 476 -3.06 -1.10 0.00
N HIS A 477 -3.18 0.15 -0.48
CA HIS A 477 -3.18 0.47 -1.91
C HIS A 477 -1.87 0.09 -2.61
N ALA A 478 -1.95 -0.14 -3.93
CA ALA A 478 -0.75 -0.29 -4.75
C ALA A 478 0.03 1.04 -4.79
N VAL A 479 1.36 0.96 -4.75
CA VAL A 479 2.20 2.17 -4.73
C VAL A 479 2.14 2.93 -6.05
N THR A 480 2.01 2.22 -7.17
CA THR A 480 1.87 2.81 -8.50
C THR A 480 0.62 2.33 -9.21
N GLY A 481 0.07 3.14 -10.10
CA GLY A 481 -1.10 2.78 -10.91
C GLY A 481 -1.19 3.58 -12.22
N GLY A 482 -1.92 3.05 -13.20
CA GLY A 482 -2.00 3.59 -14.56
C GLY A 482 -3.38 4.11 -14.97
N TYR A 483 -4.27 4.40 -14.02
CA TYR A 483 -5.52 5.10 -14.31
C TYR A 483 -5.54 6.46 -13.60
N PRO A 484 -6.11 7.49 -14.25
CA PRO A 484 -6.16 8.85 -13.75
C PRO A 484 -6.90 8.95 -12.41
N VAL A 485 -6.29 9.71 -11.50
CA VAL A 485 -6.82 10.06 -10.19
C VAL A 485 -7.54 11.41 -10.29
N ILE A 486 -8.86 11.40 -10.12
CA ILE A 486 -9.71 12.60 -10.24
C ILE A 486 -9.60 13.53 -9.02
N ALA A 487 -9.38 12.95 -7.85
CA ALA A 487 -9.25 13.65 -6.58
C ALA A 487 -8.50 12.78 -5.57
N THR A 488 -7.96 13.40 -4.53
CA THR A 488 -7.30 12.72 -3.41
C THR A 488 -7.95 13.15 -2.10
N VAL A 489 -8.55 12.19 -1.40
CA VAL A 489 -9.15 12.36 -0.07
C VAL A 489 -8.08 12.75 0.94
N LEU A 490 -8.44 13.63 1.87
CA LEU A 490 -7.56 14.07 2.95
C LEU A 490 -7.12 12.87 3.81
N ASP A 491 -5.84 12.84 4.25
CA ASP A 491 -5.31 11.75 5.08
C ASP A 491 -6.13 11.57 6.37
N GLU A 492 -6.67 12.66 6.92
CA GLU A 492 -7.52 12.63 8.11
C GLU A 492 -8.90 12.02 7.85
N ASP A 493 -9.40 11.99 6.61
CA ASP A 493 -10.71 11.45 6.26
C ASP A 493 -10.62 9.99 5.77
N ILE A 494 -9.40 9.44 5.61
CA ILE A 494 -9.19 8.02 5.33
C ILE A 494 -9.74 7.16 6.47
N ASP A 495 -9.62 7.61 7.72
CA ASP A 495 -10.23 6.92 8.88
C ASP A 495 -11.76 6.81 8.73
N ILE A 496 -12.41 7.82 8.13
CA ILE A 496 -13.86 7.82 7.87
C ILE A 496 -14.16 6.82 6.76
N ALA A 497 -13.40 6.85 5.67
CA ALA A 497 -13.53 5.92 4.56
C ALA A 497 -13.35 4.46 5.02
N ALA A 498 -12.40 4.21 5.92
CA ALA A 498 -12.17 2.90 6.52
C ALA A 498 -13.35 2.37 7.37
N GLN A 499 -14.33 3.21 7.70
CA GLN A 499 -15.53 2.80 8.44
C GLN A 499 -16.75 2.60 7.54
N LEU A 500 -16.62 2.69 6.22
CA LEU A 500 -17.72 2.47 5.28
C LEU A 500 -17.86 0.98 4.92
N PRO A 501 -18.91 0.27 5.39
CA PRO A 501 -19.20 -1.10 4.97
C PRO A 501 -19.82 -1.17 3.56
N PRO A 502 -19.90 -2.35 2.93
CA PRO A 502 -20.73 -2.54 1.74
C PRO A 502 -22.17 -2.03 1.94
N GLY A 503 -22.71 -1.31 0.96
CA GLY A 503 -24.01 -0.65 1.01
C GLY A 503 -24.02 0.73 1.67
N ALA A 504 -22.89 1.16 2.26
CA ALA A 504 -22.75 2.53 2.76
C ALA A 504 -22.76 3.54 1.62
N LEU A 505 -23.13 4.78 1.93
CA LEU A 505 -23.17 5.89 0.99
C LEU A 505 -22.05 6.88 1.28
N VAL A 506 -21.46 7.43 0.22
CA VAL A 506 -20.37 8.39 0.33
C VAL A 506 -20.50 9.50 -0.71
N ARG A 507 -20.20 10.72 -0.28
CA ARG A 507 -20.05 11.90 -1.14
C ARG A 507 -18.67 12.51 -0.96
N PHE A 508 -18.24 13.28 -1.95
CA PHE A 508 -16.97 13.97 -1.93
C PHE A 508 -17.18 15.48 -1.91
N GLU A 509 -16.41 16.17 -1.07
CA GLU A 509 -16.44 17.63 -0.98
C GLU A 509 -15.04 18.17 -1.21
N VAL A 510 -14.88 19.13 -2.11
CA VAL A 510 -13.59 19.79 -2.31
C VAL A 510 -13.31 20.65 -1.09
N LYS A 511 -12.12 20.50 -0.51
CA LYS A 511 -11.67 21.40 0.55
C LYS A 511 -11.62 22.82 -0.01
N GLY A 512 -12.50 23.70 0.45
CA GLY A 512 -12.45 25.12 0.10
C GLY A 512 -11.08 25.71 0.44
N ASN A 513 -10.57 26.62 -0.39
CA ASN A 513 -9.39 27.43 -0.09
C ASN A 513 -9.71 28.39 1.07
N THR A 514 -9.86 27.88 2.29
CA THR A 514 -9.79 28.72 3.49
C THR A 514 -8.32 29.01 3.77
N HIS A 515 -7.76 29.92 2.98
CA HIS A 515 -6.77 30.86 3.48
C HIS A 515 -7.49 31.83 4.42
N ASP A 516 -7.81 31.38 5.63
CA ASP A 516 -8.25 32.26 6.72
C ASP A 516 -8.07 31.51 8.05
N HIS A 517 -6.86 31.63 8.61
CA HIS A 517 -6.56 32.23 9.93
C HIS A 517 -5.20 31.77 10.48
#